data_AF-A0A4S4KES6-F1
#
_entry.id   AF-A0A4S4KES6-F1
#
_cell.length_a   1.000
_cell.length_b   1.000
_cell.length_c   1.000
_cell.angle_alpha   90.00
_cell.angle_beta   90.00
_cell.angle_gamma   90.00
#
_symmetry.space_group_name_H-M   'P 1'
#
loop_
_entity.id
_entity.type
_entity.pdbx_description
1 polymer ?
#
loop_
_entity_poly.entity_id
_entity_poly.type
_entity_poly.pdbx_seq_one_letter_code
_entity_poly.pdbx_strand_id
1 'polypeptide(L)' 'MDDKDGPVLAEAFYKHMLRNGLDKANVLDSAEAVHLATKAMRESGVPARRWATFIHIGV' A
#
# COMPACT_ATOMS: atom_id res chain seq x y z
N MET A 1 -7.94 9.24 -7.91
CA MET A 1 -7.05 9.38 -6.75
C MET A 1 -7.25 10.78 -6.21
N ASP A 2 -7.48 10.92 -4.91
CA ASP A 2 -7.57 12.21 -4.22
C ASP A 2 -6.32 12.38 -3.35
N ASP A 3 -5.94 13.61 -3.00
CA ASP A 3 -4.74 13.89 -2.20
C ASP A 3 -4.72 13.12 -0.86
N LYS A 4 -5.89 12.90 -0.25
CA LYS A 4 -6.01 12.15 1.00
C LYS A 4 -5.74 10.65 0.86
N ASP A 5 -5.80 10.08 -0.35
CA ASP A 5 -5.56 8.65 -0.57
C ASP A 5 -4.07 8.29 -0.44
N GLY A 6 -3.19 9.20 -0.85
CA GLY A 6 -1.74 9.00 -0.82
C GLY A 6 -1.21 8.66 0.58
N PRO A 7 -1.46 9.51 1.60
CA PRO A 7 -1.05 9.24 2.97
C PRO A 7 -1.64 7.95 3.56
N VAL A 8 -2.91 7.66 3.29
CA VAL A 8 -3.57 6.43 3.78
C VAL A 8 -2.90 5.17 3.19
N LEU A 9 -2.61 5.18 1.89
CA LEU A 9 -1.91 4.08 1.25
C LEU A 9 -0.47 3.96 1.74
N ALA A 10 0.26 5.07 1.84
CA ALA A 10 1.64 5.10 2.32
C ALA A 10 1.75 4.54 3.75
N GLU A 11 0.82 4.91 4.64
CA GLU A 11 0.78 4.37 6.00
C GLU A 11 0.59 2.84 6.00
N ALA A 12 -0.38 2.33 5.25
CA ALA A 12 -0.62 0.88 5.15
C ALA A 12 0.58 0.14 4.54
N PHE A 13 1.17 0.70 3.48
CA PHE A 13 2.36 0.17 2.82
C PHE A 13 3.54 0.07 3.79
N TYR A 14 3.91 1.17 4.46
CA TYR A 14 5.06 1.18 5.38
C TYR A 14 4.80 0.37 6.64
N LYS A 15 3.56 0.29 7.14
CA LYS A 15 3.21 -0.64 8.23
C LYS A 15 3.53 -2.08 7.84
N HIS A 16 3.23 -2.49 6.61
CA HIS A 16 3.60 -3.82 6.14
C HIS A 16 5.11 -3.96 5.95
N MET A 17 5.76 -3.03 5.25
CA MET A 17 7.20 -3.11 4.98
C MET A 17 8.06 -3.14 6.25
N LEU A 18 7.63 -2.41 7.30
CA LEU A 18 8.37 -2.24 8.55
C LEU A 18 7.87 -3.13 9.69
N ARG A 19 6.94 -4.06 9.41
CA ARG A 19 6.29 -4.92 10.43
C ARG A 19 7.26 -5.69 11.31
N ASN A 20 8.46 -5.96 10.82
CA ASN A 20 9.49 -6.73 11.50
C ASN A 20 10.68 -5.87 12.00
N GLY A 21 10.58 -4.54 11.91
CA GLY A 21 11.70 -3.61 12.16
C GLY A 21 12.34 -3.11 10.86
N LEU A 22 12.98 -1.93 10.94
CA LEU A 22 13.56 -1.25 9.79
C LEU A 22 14.72 -2.04 9.16
N ASP A 23 15.53 -2.69 10.00
CA ASP A 23 16.66 -3.54 9.62
C ASP A 23 16.23 -4.84 8.90
N LYS A 24 14.96 -5.21 9.00
CA LYS A 24 14.38 -6.43 8.40
C LYS A 24 13.44 -6.14 7.23
N ALA A 25 13.36 -4.88 6.79
CA ALA A 25 12.56 -4.53 5.62
C ALA A 25 13.11 -5.24 4.38
N ASN A 26 12.24 -6.00 3.70
CA ASN A 26 12.59 -6.72 2.48
C ASN A 26 11.88 -6.09 1.29
N VAL A 27 12.63 -5.65 0.28
CA VAL A 27 12.08 -5.05 -0.94
C VAL A 27 11.15 -6.02 -1.68
N LEU A 28 11.37 -7.33 -1.56
CA LEU A 28 10.51 -8.34 -2.16
C LEU A 28 9.06 -8.30 -1.63
N ASP A 29 8.82 -7.68 -0.48
CA ASP A 29 7.49 -7.52 0.10
C ASP A 29 6.73 -6.32 -0.51
N SER A 30 7.36 -5.46 -1.32
CA SER A 30 6.74 -4.21 -1.77
C SER A 30 5.51 -4.43 -2.66
N ALA A 31 5.52 -5.47 -3.48
CA ALA A 31 4.36 -5.85 -4.29
C ALA A 31 3.18 -6.27 -3.39
N GLU A 32 3.45 -7.05 -2.35
CA GLU A 32 2.45 -7.47 -1.37
C GLU A 32 1.94 -6.27 -0.57
N ALA A 33 2.82 -5.36 -0.15
CA ALA A 33 2.45 -4.17 0.59
C ALA A 33 1.47 -3.27 -0.20
N VAL A 34 1.70 -3.03 -1.50
CA VAL A 34 0.75 -2.29 -2.35
C VAL A 34 -0.57 -3.05 -2.50
N HIS A 35 -0.51 -4.38 -2.68
CA HIS A 35 -1.71 -5.21 -2.75
C HIS A 35 -2.57 -5.11 -1.49
N LEU A 36 -1.96 -5.23 -0.31
CA LEU A 36 -2.66 -5.16 0.97
C LEU A 36 -3.24 -3.77 1.23
N ALA A 37 -2.49 -2.71 0.92
CA ALA A 37 -2.98 -1.33 1.06
C ALA A 37 -4.21 -1.06 0.17
N THR A 38 -4.15 -1.42 -1.11
CA THR A 38 -5.27 -1.24 -2.05
C THR A 38 -6.46 -2.14 -1.71
N LYS A 39 -6.22 -3.37 -1.22
CA LYS A 39 -7.25 -4.25 -0.69
C LYS A 39 -7.98 -3.63 0.51
N ALA A 40 -7.26 -3.06 1.47
CA ALA A 40 -7.84 -2.39 2.62
C ALA A 40 -8.71 -1.18 2.22
N MET A 41 -8.26 -0.39 1.23
CA MET A 41 -9.06 0.72 0.68
C MET A 41 -10.36 0.21 0.04
N ARG A 42 -10.28 -0.88 -0.73
CA ARG A 42 -11.46 -1.53 -1.34
C ARG A 42 -12.44 -2.03 -0.29
N GLU A 43 -11.95 -2.72 0.75
CA GLU A 43 -12.77 -3.25 1.84
C GLU A 43 -13.42 -2.14 2.68
N SER A 44 -12.80 -0.95 2.72
CA SER A 44 -13.34 0.25 3.37
C SER A 44 -14.33 1.04 2.50
N GLY A 45 -14.73 0.51 1.34
CA GLY A 45 -15.71 1.14 0.46
C GLY A 45 -15.17 2.31 -0.39
N VAL A 46 -13.85 2.48 -0.48
CA VAL A 46 -13.27 3.52 -1.34
C VAL A 46 -13.52 3.15 -2.82
N PRO A 47 -14.10 4.07 -3.63
CA PRO A 47 -14.37 3.80 -5.04
C PRO A 47 -13.12 3.37 -5.82
N ALA A 48 -13.26 2.41 -6.74
CA ALA A 48 -12.13 1.83 -7.49
C ALA A 48 -11.21 2.86 -8.15
N ARG A 49 -11.76 3.95 -8.71
CA ARG A 49 -11.00 5.05 -9.33
C ARG A 49 -10.00 5.76 -8.40
N ARG A 50 -10.09 5.53 -7.09
CA ARG A 50 -9.24 6.16 -6.08
C ARG A 50 -8.08 5.26 -5.62
N TRP A 51 -8.17 3.95 -5.81
CA TRP A 51 -7.09 3.02 -5.41
C TRP A 51 -6.54 2.16 -6.55
N ALA A 52 -7.27 1.97 -7.65
CA ALA A 52 -6.82 1.14 -8.78
C ALA A 52 -5.60 1.71 -9.53
N THR A 53 -5.25 2.97 -9.28
CA THR A 53 -4.10 3.64 -9.89
C THR A 53 -2.79 3.41 -9.14
N PHE A 54 -2.83 2.85 -7.93
CA PHE A 54 -1.62 2.48 -7.21
C PHE A 54 -1.08 1.16 -7.76
N ILE A 55 0.04 1.25 -8.45
CA ILE A 55 0.72 0.12 -9.08
C ILE A 55 2.13 -0.01 -8.52
N HIS A 56 2.59 -1.25 -8.40
CA HIS A 56 3.98 -1.57 -8.11
C HIS A 56 4.69 -1.96 -9.41
N ILE A 57 5.90 -1.46 -9.61
CA ILE A 57 6.77 -1.79 -10.75
C ILE A 57 8.17 -2.05 -10.21
N GLY A 58 8.74 -3.23 -10.51
CA GLY A 58 10.09 -3.60 -10.10
C GLY A 58 10.13 -4.75 -9.10
N VAL A 59 11.31 -4.89 -8.47
CA VAL A 59 11.69 -5.84 -7.40
C VAL A 59 12.70 -5.13 -6.50
#